data_AF-A0A956N094-F1
#
_entry.id   AF-A0A956N094-F1
#
_cell.length_a   1.000
_cell.length_b   1.000
_cell.length_c   1.000
_cell.angle_alpha   90.00
_cell.angle_beta   90.00
_cell.angle_gamma   90.00
#
_symmetry.space_group_name_H-M   'P 1'
#
loop_
_entity.id
_entity.type
_entity.pdbx_description
1 polymer ?
#
loop_
_entity_poly.entity_id
_entity_poly.type
_entity_poly.pdbx_seq_one_letter_code
_entity_poly.pdbx_strand_id
1 'polypeptide(L)'
;MKFLFPEVPKDHPAMGSMVMNIAANILGLGNAATPLGIKAMQELQELNEEKDTASNAMCMFLAINTSSVTLVASSVVAYRLAAGSKNPAEIIGPTLVATIASTLAAVVAVKVFEKFSKNKKAKLVANKTLAASKED
;
A
#
# COMPACT_ATOMS: atom_id res chain seq x y z
N MET A 1 8.80 8.20 1.70
CA MET A 1 8.66 6.74 1.92
C MET A 1 8.96 6.27 3.33
N LYS A 2 10.03 6.74 4.01
CA LYS A 2 10.39 6.28 5.38
C LYS A 2 9.24 6.37 6.42
N PHE A 3 8.33 7.32 6.28
CA PHE A 3 7.15 7.42 7.15
C PHE A 3 6.12 6.30 6.91
N LEU A 4 5.85 5.97 5.65
CA LEU A 4 4.89 4.92 5.29
C LEU A 4 5.50 3.52 5.47
N PHE A 5 6.79 3.38 5.18
CA PHE A 5 7.55 2.12 5.20
C PHE A 5 8.80 2.25 6.09
N PRO A 6 8.64 2.37 7.42
CA PRO A 6 9.77 2.53 8.33
C PRO A 6 10.59 1.24 8.49
N GLU A 7 9.98 0.09 8.25
CA GLU A 7 10.57 -1.25 8.41
C GLU A 7 11.38 -1.71 7.17
N VAL A 8 11.35 -0.94 6.07
CA VAL A 8 12.06 -1.28 4.82
C VAL A 8 13.40 -0.52 4.77
N PRO A 9 14.55 -1.22 4.64
CA PRO A 9 15.85 -0.56 4.48
C PRO A 9 15.90 0.31 3.23
N LYS A 10 16.55 1.48 3.33
CA LYS A 10 16.59 2.45 2.22
C LYS A 10 17.27 1.90 0.96
N ASP A 11 18.28 1.07 1.14
CA ASP A 11 19.10 0.51 0.06
C ASP A 11 18.53 -0.82 -0.47
N HIS A 12 17.41 -1.29 0.09
CA HIS A 12 16.77 -2.52 -0.37
C HIS A 12 16.02 -2.29 -1.70
N PRO A 13 16.11 -3.20 -2.68
CA PRO A 13 15.45 -3.05 -3.98
C PRO A 13 13.93 -2.84 -3.88
N ALA A 14 13.29 -3.38 -2.83
CA ALA A 14 11.88 -3.16 -2.48
C ALA A 14 11.47 -1.68 -2.58
N MET A 15 12.33 -0.76 -2.12
CA MET A 15 12.06 0.67 -2.17
C MET A 15 11.91 1.17 -3.61
N GLY A 16 12.80 0.74 -4.50
CA GLY A 16 12.77 1.10 -5.92
C GLY A 16 11.51 0.56 -6.59
N SER A 17 11.22 -0.74 -6.43
CA SER A 17 10.05 -1.37 -7.05
C SER A 17 8.73 -0.76 -6.55
N MET A 18 8.60 -0.48 -5.24
CA MET A 18 7.42 0.19 -4.70
C MET A 18 7.23 1.59 -5.28
N VAL A 19 8.30 2.40 -5.35
CA VAL A 19 8.22 3.75 -5.92
C VAL A 19 7.86 3.71 -7.39
N MET A 20 8.45 2.80 -8.17
CA MET A 20 8.14 2.64 -9.59
C MET A 20 6.68 2.21 -9.79
N ASN A 21 6.16 1.27 -8.99
CA ASN A 21 4.76 0.86 -9.03
C ASN A 21 3.81 2.03 -8.71
N ILE A 22 4.07 2.76 -7.62
CA ILE A 22 3.23 3.90 -7.22
C ILE A 22 3.25 4.98 -8.31
N ALA A 23 4.43 5.27 -8.88
CA ALA A 23 4.56 6.23 -9.98
C ALA A 23 3.79 5.78 -11.23
N ALA A 24 3.88 4.49 -11.60
CA ALA A 24 3.13 3.95 -12.72
C ALA A 24 1.61 4.08 -12.50
N ASN A 25 1.11 3.78 -11.30
CA ASN A 25 -0.30 3.99 -10.95
C ASN A 25 -0.71 5.46 -11.03
N ILE A 26 0.07 6.38 -10.45
CA ILE A 26 -0.21 7.81 -10.50
C ILE A 26 -0.28 8.33 -11.94
N LEU A 27 0.58 7.84 -12.83
CA LEU A 27 0.60 8.22 -14.25
C LEU A 27 -0.44 7.48 -15.10
N GLY A 28 -1.26 6.60 -14.52
CA GLY A 28 -2.25 5.82 -15.26
C GLY A 28 -1.64 4.72 -16.15
N LEU A 29 -0.40 4.32 -15.90
CA LEU A 29 0.32 3.26 -16.62
C LEU A 29 0.04 1.89 -15.97
N GLY A 30 -1.24 1.52 -15.84
CA GLY A 30 -1.66 0.30 -15.12
C GLY A 30 -0.99 -0.99 -15.61
N ASN A 31 -0.70 -1.09 -16.91
CA ASN A 31 0.00 -2.23 -17.51
C ASN A 31 1.42 -2.44 -16.95
N ALA A 32 2.10 -1.36 -16.56
CA ALA A 32 3.40 -1.43 -15.91
C ALA A 32 3.29 -1.54 -14.39
N ALA A 33 2.22 -0.99 -13.80
CA ALA A 33 2.06 -0.96 -12.35
C ALA A 33 1.95 -2.37 -11.74
N THR A 34 1.15 -3.26 -12.32
CA THR A 34 0.94 -4.63 -11.79
C THR A 34 2.23 -5.46 -11.71
N PRO A 35 3.05 -5.61 -12.77
CA PRO A 35 4.29 -6.37 -12.67
C PRO A 35 5.29 -5.75 -11.69
N LEU A 36 5.37 -4.41 -11.63
CA LEU A 36 6.19 -3.71 -10.62
C LEU A 36 5.68 -3.95 -9.19
N GLY A 37 4.36 -4.04 -9.03
CA GLY A 37 3.72 -4.33 -7.74
C GLY A 37 3.99 -5.75 -7.25
N ILE A 38 3.90 -6.74 -8.13
CA ILE A 38 4.26 -8.13 -7.79
C ILE A 38 5.73 -8.22 -7.41
N LYS A 39 6.62 -7.57 -8.18
CA LYS A 39 8.05 -7.51 -7.85
C LYS A 39 8.30 -6.86 -6.49
N ALA A 40 7.65 -5.74 -6.21
CA ALA A 40 7.73 -5.09 -4.90
C ALA A 40 7.25 -6.00 -3.77
N MET A 41 6.17 -6.76 -3.96
CA MET A 41 5.67 -7.72 -2.97
C MET A 41 6.65 -8.87 -2.73
N GLN A 42 7.32 -9.37 -3.77
CA GLN A 42 8.37 -10.39 -3.63
C GLN A 42 9.57 -9.85 -2.83
N GLU A 43 10.04 -8.64 -3.14
CA GLU A 43 11.14 -8.01 -2.41
C GLU A 43 10.76 -7.64 -0.96
N LEU A 44 9.50 -7.29 -0.70
CA LEU A 44 8.99 -7.11 0.67
C LEU A 44 8.89 -8.44 1.42
N GLN A 45 8.57 -9.53 0.72
CA GLN A 45 8.49 -10.87 1.29
C GLN A 45 9.86 -11.42 1.67
N GLU A 46 10.94 -11.03 0.99
CA GLU A 46 12.32 -11.33 1.40
C GLU A 46 12.63 -10.78 2.80
N LEU A 47 12.20 -9.54 3.05
CA LEU A 47 12.36 -8.85 4.34
C LEU A 47 11.41 -9.33 5.45
N ASN A 48 10.37 -10.09 5.10
CA ASN A 48 9.36 -10.53 6.06
C ASN A 48 9.88 -11.68 6.94
N GLU A 49 9.90 -11.50 8.27
CA GLU A 49 10.30 -12.54 9.22
C GLU A 49 9.30 -13.70 9.27
N GLU A 50 8.00 -13.41 9.11
CA GLU A 50 6.90 -14.37 9.23
C GLU A 50 6.34 -14.68 7.84
N LYS A 51 6.90 -15.67 7.13
CA LYS A 51 6.61 -15.88 5.70
C LYS A 51 5.13 -16.13 5.36
N ASP A 52 4.36 -16.72 6.28
CA ASP A 52 2.93 -16.99 6.07
C ASP A 52 2.01 -15.83 6.47
N THR A 53 2.56 -14.73 7.00
CA THR A 53 1.78 -13.58 7.47
C THR A 53 2.29 -12.29 6.83
N ALA A 54 1.40 -11.49 6.23
CA ALA A 54 1.79 -10.23 5.62
C ALA A 54 2.38 -9.25 6.65
N SER A 55 3.52 -8.64 6.31
CA SER A 55 4.15 -7.59 7.12
C SER A 55 3.37 -6.26 7.04
N ASN A 56 3.63 -5.34 7.96
CA ASN A 56 3.00 -4.01 7.93
C ASN A 56 3.34 -3.26 6.64
N ALA A 57 4.56 -3.43 6.13
CA ALA A 57 4.99 -2.87 4.86
C ALA A 57 4.18 -3.44 3.69
N MET A 58 3.95 -4.75 3.64
CA MET A 58 3.12 -5.37 2.61
C MET A 58 1.67 -4.87 2.67
N CYS A 59 1.08 -4.80 3.86
CA CYS A 59 -0.27 -4.28 4.06
C CYS A 59 -0.39 -2.81 3.62
N MET A 60 0.57 -1.96 3.99
CA MET A 60 0.60 -0.55 3.58
C MET A 60 0.73 -0.40 2.06
N PHE A 61 1.64 -1.17 1.45
CA PHE A 61 1.85 -1.13 0.00
C PHE A 61 0.60 -1.55 -0.78
N LEU A 62 -0.04 -2.63 -0.34
CA LEU A 62 -1.28 -3.12 -0.93
C LEU A 62 -2.40 -2.08 -0.79
N ALA A 63 -2.58 -1.51 0.40
CA ALA A 63 -3.62 -0.51 0.66
C ALA A 63 -3.48 0.73 -0.24
N ILE A 64 -2.24 1.21 -0.45
CA ILE A 64 -1.95 2.31 -1.38
C ILE A 64 -2.32 1.92 -2.82
N ASN A 65 -1.93 0.71 -3.26
CA ASN A 65 -2.27 0.22 -4.60
C ASN A 65 -3.77 0.06 -4.81
N THR A 66 -4.51 -0.46 -3.83
CA THR A 66 -5.98 -0.61 -3.90
C THR A 66 -6.67 0.75 -4.00
N SER A 67 -6.18 1.76 -3.27
CA SER A 67 -6.76 3.11 -3.33
C SER A 67 -6.55 3.84 -4.67
N SER A 68 -5.66 3.33 -5.53
CA SER A 68 -5.54 3.69 -6.96
C SER A 68 -5.43 5.19 -7.26
N VAL A 69 -4.56 5.92 -6.54
CA VAL A 69 -4.26 7.33 -6.88
C VAL A 69 -3.79 7.40 -8.32
N THR A 70 -4.60 8.05 -9.17
CA THR A 70 -4.34 8.21 -10.60
C THR A 70 -4.51 9.70 -10.93
N LEU A 71 -3.41 10.38 -11.28
CA LEU A 71 -3.44 11.75 -11.77
C LEU A 71 -3.95 11.81 -13.21
N VAL A 72 -3.47 10.87 -14.01
CA VAL A 72 -3.80 10.77 -15.42
C VAL A 72 -4.81 9.64 -15.56
N ALA A 73 -6.11 9.96 -15.45
CA ALA A 73 -7.20 9.01 -15.71
C ALA A 73 -7.37 8.72 -17.22
N SER A 74 -6.26 8.57 -17.95
CA SER A 74 -6.20 8.46 -19.41
C SER A 74 -7.08 7.34 -19.95
N SER A 75 -7.08 6.17 -19.31
CA SER A 75 -7.94 5.04 -19.71
C SER A 75 -9.43 5.39 -19.61
N VAL A 76 -9.85 6.02 -18.52
CA VAL A 76 -11.26 6.42 -18.32
C VAL A 76 -11.65 7.53 -19.30
N VAL A 77 -10.76 8.50 -19.53
CA VAL A 77 -10.96 9.56 -20.53
C VAL A 77 -11.07 8.96 -21.94
N ALA A 78 -10.23 7.98 -22.29
CA ALA A 78 -10.28 7.28 -23.57
C ALA A 78 -11.59 6.48 -23.74
N TYR A 79 -12.06 5.81 -22.68
CA TYR A 79 -13.36 5.13 -22.71
C TYR A 79 -14.52 6.11 -22.90
N ARG A 80 -14.47 7.27 -22.24
CA ARG A 80 -15.49 8.31 -22.41
C ARG A 80 -15.47 8.92 -23.81
N LEU A 81 -14.28 9.14 -24.38
CA LEU A 81 -14.11 9.55 -25.78
C LEU A 81 -14.75 8.54 -26.72
N ALA A 82 -14.44 7.25 -26.56
CA ALA A 82 -14.98 6.17 -27.40
C ALA A 82 -16.51 6.03 -27.27
N ALA A 83 -17.07 6.34 -26.10
CA ALA A 83 -18.52 6.35 -25.85
C ALA A 83 -19.24 7.62 -26.35
N GLY A 84 -18.54 8.57 -26.99
CA GLY A 84 -19.14 9.80 -27.53
C GLY A 84 -19.38 10.90 -26.50
N SER A 85 -18.70 10.88 -25.35
CA SER A 85 -18.81 11.92 -24.33
C SER A 85 -18.39 13.29 -24.87
N LYS A 86 -19.24 14.31 -24.70
CA LYS A 86 -18.92 15.70 -25.12
C LYS A 86 -17.73 16.30 -24.36
N ASN A 87 -17.61 15.97 -23.06
CA ASN A 87 -16.51 16.41 -22.20
C ASN A 87 -15.83 15.22 -21.50
N PRO A 88 -14.98 14.45 -22.19
CA PRO A 88 -14.37 13.23 -21.64
C PRO A 88 -13.47 13.46 -20.42
N ALA A 89 -12.83 14.62 -20.33
CA ALA A 89 -11.89 14.97 -19.28
C ALA A 89 -12.53 15.49 -17.98
N GLU A 90 -13.84 15.74 -17.95
CA GLU A 90 -14.54 16.31 -16.77
C GLU A 90 -14.41 15.41 -15.52
N ILE A 91 -14.18 14.12 -15.72
CA ILE A 91 -14.05 13.12 -14.66
C ILE A 91 -12.72 13.18 -13.90
N ILE A 92 -11.72 13.93 -14.41
CA ILE A 92 -10.40 14.04 -13.78
C ILE A 92 -10.53 14.65 -12.38
N GLY A 93 -11.27 15.76 -12.25
CA GLY A 93 -11.50 16.45 -10.98
C GLY A 93 -12.08 15.56 -9.87
N PRO A 94 -13.26 14.94 -10.05
CA PRO A 94 -13.84 14.06 -9.04
C PRO A 94 -12.99 12.81 -8.77
N THR A 95 -12.33 12.24 -9.79
CA THR A 95 -11.44 11.07 -9.61
C THR A 95 -10.25 11.41 -8.71
N LEU A 96 -9.64 12.58 -8.89
CA LEU A 96 -8.54 13.03 -8.02
C LEU A 96 -8.98 13.16 -6.57
N VAL A 97 -10.11 13.81 -6.32
CA VAL A 97 -10.64 13.99 -4.96
C VAL A 97 -10.97 12.64 -4.32
N ALA A 98 -11.66 11.76 -5.06
CA ALA A 98 -12.05 10.45 -4.57
C ALA A 98 -10.83 9.57 -4.24
N THR A 99 -9.81 9.58 -5.10
CA THR A 99 -8.60 8.75 -4.89
C THR A 99 -7.71 9.30 -3.78
N ILE A 100 -7.54 10.62 -3.66
CA ILE A 100 -6.82 11.20 -2.52
C ILE A 100 -7.53 10.85 -1.21
N ALA A 101 -8.85 11.00 -1.16
CA ALA A 101 -9.64 10.66 0.02
C ALA A 101 -9.54 9.18 0.38
N SER A 102 -9.64 8.28 -0.61
CA SER A 102 -9.52 6.83 -0.39
C SER A 102 -8.13 6.44 0.08
N THR A 103 -7.06 7.04 -0.46
CA THR A 103 -5.68 6.77 -0.04
C THR A 103 -5.41 7.26 1.38
N LEU A 104 -5.90 8.45 1.73
CA LEU A 104 -5.80 8.94 3.11
C LEU A 104 -6.51 8.00 4.08
N ALA A 105 -7.74 7.59 3.75
CA ALA A 105 -8.48 6.63 4.56
C ALA A 105 -7.74 5.28 4.69
N ALA A 106 -7.18 4.77 3.59
CA ALA A 106 -6.42 3.53 3.56
C ALA A 106 -5.15 3.60 4.43
N VAL A 107 -4.34 4.66 4.29
CA VAL A 107 -3.12 4.87 5.08
C VAL A 107 -3.46 5.00 6.57
N VAL A 108 -4.48 5.79 6.91
CA VAL A 108 -4.93 5.95 8.30
C VAL A 108 -5.39 4.61 8.86
N ALA A 109 -6.21 3.86 8.13
CA ALA A 109 -6.68 2.54 8.55
C ALA A 109 -5.50 1.60 8.84
N VAL A 110 -4.54 1.45 7.91
CA VAL A 110 -3.37 0.58 8.12
C VAL A 110 -2.57 1.02 9.34
N LYS A 111 -2.31 2.33 9.53
CA LYS A 111 -1.58 2.82 10.71
C LYS A 111 -2.30 2.56 12.02
N VAL A 112 -3.63 2.69 12.03
CA VAL A 112 -4.46 2.38 13.20
C VAL A 112 -4.39 0.88 13.52
N PHE A 113 -4.54 0.00 12.53
CA PHE A 113 -4.43 -1.46 12.70
C PHE A 113 -3.02 -1.90 13.11
N GLU A 114 -1.96 -1.30 12.55
CA GLU A 114 -0.57 -1.54 12.92
C GLU A 114 -0.36 -1.28 14.43
N LYS A 115 -0.88 -0.16 14.95
CA LYS A 115 -0.78 0.18 16.38
C LYS A 115 -1.55 -0.80 17.27
N PHE A 116 -2.76 -1.19 16.88
CA PHE A 116 -3.54 -2.18 17.63
C PHE A 116 -2.88 -3.56 17.66
N SER A 117 -2.31 -3.99 16.53
CA SER A 117 -1.61 -5.28 16.43
C SER A 117 -0.33 -5.32 17.27
N LYS A 118 0.51 -4.27 17.22
CA LYS A 118 1.72 -4.15 18.05
C LYS A 118 1.39 -4.23 19.54
N ASN A 119 0.35 -3.54 19.99
CA ASN A 119 -0.11 -3.59 21.38
C ASN A 119 -0.59 -4.99 21.80
N LYS A 120 -1.27 -5.71 20.90
CA LYS A 120 -1.71 -7.09 21.14
C LYS A 120 -0.52 -8.05 21.27
N LYS A 121 0.46 -7.99 20.35
CA LYS A 121 1.67 -8.83 20.37
C LYS A 121 2.48 -8.60 21.65
N ALA A 122 2.66 -7.33 22.07
CA ALA A 122 3.36 -6.99 23.32
C ALA A 122 2.68 -7.58 24.57
N LYS A 123 1.34 -7.49 24.67
CA LYS A 123 0.59 -8.09 25.79
C LYS A 123 0.71 -9.62 25.84
N LEU A 124 0.66 -10.28 24.67
CA LEU A 124 0.82 -11.74 24.57
C LEU A 124 2.19 -12.21 25.07
N VAL A 125 3.26 -11.51 24.67
CA VAL A 125 4.63 -11.83 25.11
C VAL A 125 4.77 -11.62 26.62
N ALA A 126 4.32 -10.48 27.15
CA ALA A 126 4.39 -10.18 28.57
C ALA A 126 3.66 -11.22 29.43
N ASN A 127 2.45 -11.63 29.03
CA ASN A 127 1.69 -12.66 29.73
C ASN A 127 2.39 -14.02 29.71
N LYS A 128 3.04 -14.39 28.59
CA LYS A 128 3.78 -15.65 28.48
C LYS A 128 5.02 -15.66 29.38
N THR A 129 5.75 -14.55 29.47
CA THR A 129 6.91 -14.39 30.36
C THR A 129 6.50 -14.44 31.84
N LEU A 130 5.39 -13.79 32.21
CA LEU A 130 4.84 -13.83 33.57
C LEU A 130 4.32 -15.21 33.99
N ALA A 131 3.85 -16.02 33.04
CA ALA A 131 3.44 -17.39 33.30
C ALA A 131 4.65 -18.29 33.56
N ALA A 132 5.70 -18.18 32.74
CA ALA A 132 6.94 -18.96 32.89
C ALA A 132 7.66 -18.66 34.22
N SER A 133 7.65 -17.41 34.70
CA SER A 133 8.30 -17.04 35.97
C SER A 133 7.55 -17.47 37.23
N LYS A 134 6.39 -18.13 37.11
CA LYS A 134 5.62 -18.67 38.24
C LYS A 134 5.72 -20.19 38.36
N GLU A 135 6.36 -20.83 37.38
CA GLU A 135 6.60 -22.28 37.35
C GLU A 135 7.99 -22.66 37.89
N ASP A 136 8.84 -21.66 38.17
CA ASP A 136 10.14 -21.74 38.86
C ASP A 136 10.02 -21.36 40.36
#